data_AF-A0A3D3F7F2-F1
#
_entry.id   AF-A0A3D3F7F2-F1
#
_cell.length_a   1.000
_cell.length_b   1.000
_cell.length_c   1.000
_cell.angle_alpha   90.00
_cell.angle_beta   90.00
_cell.angle_gamma   90.00
#
_symmetry.space_group_name_H-M   'P 1'
#
loop_
_entity.id
_entity.type
_entity.pdbx_description
1 polymer ?
#
loop_
_entity_poly.entity_id
_entity_poly.type
_entity_poly.pdbx_seq_one_letter_code
_entity_poly.pdbx_strand_id
1 'polypeptide(L)'
;LKTIQEVLANPNPNAIDFLDTVKMNLFSSEIFVFTPRGDIKTLPQGATALDFAYIIHTRIGDHCLGAKVNHTLVPLSQKLRSGDQVEILTSQSQYPQPEWLNYVTTAKARTKIEAALRRQRRRI
;
A
#
# COMPACT_ATOMS: atom_id res chain seq x y z
N LEU A 1 -12.86 -7.83 18.05
CA LEU A 1 -14.02 -8.69 17.68
C LEU A 1 -15.37 -7.98 17.81
N LYS A 2 -15.62 -7.11 18.82
CA LYS A 2 -16.92 -6.39 18.96
C LYS A 2 -17.25 -5.40 17.82
N THR A 3 -16.24 -4.85 17.16
CA THR A 3 -16.40 -3.82 16.12
C THR A 3 -17.09 -4.32 14.84
N ILE A 4 -16.93 -5.60 14.47
CA ILE A 4 -17.51 -6.13 13.22
C ILE A 4 -19.04 -6.30 13.36
N GLN A 5 -19.51 -6.74 14.52
CA GLN A 5 -20.95 -6.92 14.77
C GLN A 5 -21.70 -5.58 14.81
N GLU A 6 -21.11 -4.54 15.40
CA GLU A 6 -21.71 -3.19 15.45
C GLU A 6 -21.88 -2.57 14.06
N VAL A 7 -20.90 -2.76 13.17
CA VAL A 7 -20.94 -2.23 11.80
C VAL A 7 -22.00 -2.93 10.94
N LEU A 8 -22.21 -4.23 11.14
CA LEU A 8 -23.27 -4.98 10.46
C LEU A 8 -24.68 -4.59 10.95
N ALA A 9 -24.80 -4.15 12.20
CA ALA A 9 -26.08 -3.77 12.79
C ALA A 9 -26.55 -2.37 12.36
N ASN A 10 -25.65 -1.45 11.99
CA ASN A 10 -25.97 -0.09 11.56
C ASN A 10 -25.10 0.35 10.35
N PRO A 11 -25.51 0.02 9.11
CA PRO A 11 -24.76 0.39 7.92
C PRO A 11 -24.92 1.88 7.60
N ASN A 12 -24.03 2.70 8.14
CA ASN A 12 -23.84 4.09 7.70
C ASN A 12 -22.99 4.10 6.41
N PRO A 13 -22.95 5.17 5.60
CA PRO A 13 -22.17 5.19 4.34
C PRO A 13 -20.69 4.76 4.52
N ASN A 14 -20.05 5.17 5.62
CA ASN A 14 -18.67 4.77 5.97
C ASN A 14 -18.52 3.28 6.35
N ALA A 15 -19.60 2.62 6.77
CA ALA A 15 -19.61 1.20 7.08
C ALA A 15 -19.53 0.34 5.81
N ILE A 16 -20.09 0.83 4.69
CA ILE A 16 -20.07 0.12 3.40
C ILE A 16 -18.64 0.08 2.85
N ASP A 17 -17.92 1.21 2.84
CA ASP A 17 -16.52 1.28 2.43
C ASP A 17 -15.61 0.39 3.30
N PHE A 18 -15.91 0.31 4.60
CA PHE A 18 -15.22 -0.59 5.52
C PHE A 18 -15.48 -2.06 5.19
N LEU A 19 -16.73 -2.44 4.93
CA LEU A 19 -17.10 -3.82 4.57
C LEU A 19 -16.46 -4.24 3.24
N ASP A 20 -16.39 -3.35 2.26
CA ASP A 20 -15.74 -3.64 0.98
C ASP A 20 -14.23 -3.82 1.15
N THR A 21 -13.60 -2.99 1.99
CA THR A 21 -12.18 -3.14 2.36
C THR A 21 -11.92 -4.48 3.06
N VAL A 22 -12.81 -4.88 3.98
CA VAL A 22 -12.70 -6.16 4.70
C VAL A 22 -12.89 -7.35 3.76
N LYS A 23 -13.91 -7.32 2.89
CA LYS A 23 -14.15 -8.36 1.87
C LYS A 23 -12.97 -8.51 0.92
N MET A 24 -12.40 -7.41 0.43
CA MET A 24 -11.23 -7.46 -0.45
C MET A 24 -10.02 -8.16 0.21
N ASN A 25 -9.81 -7.95 1.52
CA ASN A 25 -8.72 -8.61 2.25
C ASN A 25 -9.00 -10.10 2.56
N LEU A 26 -10.26 -10.51 2.75
CA LEU A 26 -10.60 -11.89 3.15
C LEU A 26 -10.49 -12.92 2.02
N PHE A 27 -10.57 -12.49 0.76
CA PHE A 27 -10.57 -13.38 -0.41
C PHE A 27 -9.36 -13.19 -1.34
N SER A 28 -8.41 -12.31 -1.01
CA SER A 28 -7.23 -12.13 -1.84
C SER A 28 -6.25 -13.28 -1.63
N SER A 29 -5.87 -13.97 -2.71
CA SER A 29 -4.66 -14.80 -2.71
C SER A 29 -3.46 -13.98 -2.22
N GLU A 30 -2.50 -14.59 -1.54
CA GLU A 30 -1.30 -13.91 -1.06
C GLU A 30 -0.10 -14.16 -1.99
N ILE A 31 0.85 -13.22 -1.99
CA ILE A 31 2.16 -13.35 -2.62
C ILE A 31 3.25 -13.11 -1.58
N PHE A 32 4.40 -13.76 -1.77
CA PHE A 32 5.58 -13.60 -0.93
C PHE A 32 6.69 -12.93 -1.72
N VAL A 33 7.18 -11.79 -1.25
CA VAL A 33 8.27 -11.04 -1.90
C VAL A 33 9.43 -10.89 -0.93
N PHE A 34 10.63 -10.72 -1.47
CA PHE A 34 11.86 -10.61 -0.72
C PHE A 34 12.38 -9.17 -0.70
N THR A 35 12.85 -8.72 0.46
CA THR A 35 13.71 -7.54 0.53
C THR A 35 15.11 -7.89 0.00
N PRO A 36 15.98 -6.90 -0.28
CA PRO A 36 17.35 -7.18 -0.72
C PRO A 36 18.20 -7.94 0.30
N ARG A 37 17.78 -7.96 1.57
CA ARG A 37 18.44 -8.69 2.65
C ARG A 37 17.92 -10.12 2.81
N GLY A 38 16.93 -10.53 2.02
CA GLY A 38 16.32 -11.85 2.10
C GLY A 38 15.10 -11.95 3.02
N ASP A 39 14.73 -10.87 3.73
CA ASP A 39 13.51 -10.88 4.55
C ASP A 39 12.27 -11.05 3.66
N ILE A 40 11.37 -11.94 4.07
CA ILE A 40 10.10 -12.19 3.38
C ILE A 40 9.05 -11.18 3.85
N LYS A 41 8.26 -10.66 2.91
CA LYS A 41 7.03 -9.91 3.18
C LYS A 41 5.87 -10.54 2.41
N THR A 42 4.73 -10.63 3.09
CA THR A 42 3.47 -11.10 2.50
C THR A 42 2.65 -9.90 2.05
N LEU A 43 2.09 -9.98 0.85
CA LEU A 43 1.19 -8.98 0.27
C LEU A 43 -0.03 -9.67 -0.34
N PRO A 44 -1.18 -8.99 -0.45
CA PRO A 44 -2.25 -9.48 -1.30
C PRO A 44 -1.81 -9.51 -2.77
N GLN A 45 -2.31 -10.48 -3.52
CA GLN A 45 -2.09 -10.60 -4.95
C GLN A 45 -2.57 -9.31 -5.66
N GLY A 46 -1.71 -8.81 -6.55
CA GLY A 46 -1.98 -7.55 -7.26
C GLY A 46 -1.42 -6.31 -6.57
N ALA A 47 -0.82 -6.44 -5.38
CA ALA A 47 -0.08 -5.36 -4.73
C ALA A 47 1.06 -4.84 -5.61
N THR A 48 1.30 -3.53 -5.52
CA THR A 48 2.33 -2.86 -6.31
C THR A 48 3.62 -2.62 -5.54
N ALA A 49 4.66 -2.20 -6.25
CA ALA A 49 5.91 -1.76 -5.64
C ALA A 49 5.69 -0.64 -4.61
N LEU A 50 4.74 0.27 -4.86
CA LEU A 50 4.39 1.31 -3.89
C LEU A 50 3.69 0.73 -2.65
N ASP A 51 2.79 -0.25 -2.80
CA ASP A 51 2.21 -0.96 -1.66
C ASP A 51 3.29 -1.61 -0.79
N PHE A 52 4.27 -2.25 -1.41
CA PHE A 52 5.41 -2.83 -0.72
C PHE A 52 6.23 -1.80 0.07
N ALA A 53 6.47 -0.61 -0.50
CA ALA A 53 7.15 0.48 0.21
C ALA A 53 6.42 0.87 1.52
N TYR A 54 5.09 0.96 1.50
CA TYR A 54 4.28 1.24 2.71
C TYR A 54 4.18 0.05 3.67
N ILE A 55 4.44 -1.18 3.21
CA ILE A 55 4.62 -2.35 4.08
C ILE A 55 5.92 -2.25 4.85
N ILE A 56 7.05 -1.93 4.18
CA ILE A 56 8.34 -1.78 4.85
C ILE A 56 8.24 -0.69 5.92
N HIS A 57 7.89 0.54 5.53
CA HIS A 57 7.75 1.64 6.46
C HIS A 57 7.02 2.83 5.82
N THR A 58 6.19 3.56 6.57
CA THR A 58 5.49 4.74 6.05
C THR A 58 6.45 5.79 5.49
N ARG A 59 7.57 6.09 6.17
CA ARG A 59 8.60 7.01 5.67
C ARG A 59 9.21 6.58 4.33
N ILE A 60 9.35 5.26 4.09
CA ILE A 60 9.86 4.74 2.82
C ILE A 60 8.80 4.91 1.73
N GLY A 61 7.55 4.57 2.04
CA GLY A 61 6.40 4.83 1.16
C GLY A 61 6.25 6.30 0.79
N ASP A 62 6.32 7.21 1.78
CA ASP A 62 6.14 8.66 1.58
C ASP A 62 7.22 9.26 0.67
N HIS A 63 8.45 8.74 0.76
CA HIS A 63 9.61 9.21 0.00
C HIS A 63 9.97 8.29 -1.18
N CYS A 64 9.05 7.43 -1.62
CA CYS A 64 9.30 6.43 -2.66
C CYS A 64 9.46 7.08 -4.05
N LEU A 65 10.68 7.03 -4.60
CA LEU A 65 11.01 7.55 -5.93
C LEU A 65 10.73 6.52 -7.04
N GLY A 66 11.00 5.24 -6.75
CA GLY A 66 10.91 4.15 -7.70
C GLY A 66 11.22 2.83 -7.03
N ALA A 67 11.24 1.75 -7.81
CA ALA A 67 11.63 0.44 -7.31
C ALA A 67 12.51 -0.29 -8.33
N LYS A 68 13.30 -1.25 -7.84
CA LYS A 68 13.85 -2.31 -8.65
C LYS A 68 13.19 -3.62 -8.26
N VAL A 69 12.74 -4.37 -9.26
CA VAL A 69 12.25 -5.74 -9.10
C VAL A 69 13.22 -6.64 -9.84
N ASN A 70 13.83 -7.59 -9.11
CA ASN A 70 14.86 -8.49 -9.64
C ASN A 70 15.95 -7.71 -10.40
N HIS A 71 16.49 -6.67 -9.75
CA HIS A 71 17.52 -5.75 -10.27
C HIS A 71 17.12 -4.86 -11.46
N THR A 72 15.88 -4.94 -11.94
CA THR A 72 15.37 -4.11 -13.05
C THR A 72 14.56 -2.93 -12.52
N LEU A 73 14.83 -1.71 -13.02
CA LEU A 73 14.03 -0.53 -12.68
C LEU A 73 12.59 -0.67 -13.19
N VAL A 74 11.62 -0.39 -12.33
CA VAL A 74 10.19 -0.50 -12.63
C VAL A 74 9.42 0.71 -12.09
N PRO A 75 8.26 1.04 -12.67
CA PRO A 75 7.39 2.09 -12.14
C PRO A 75 6.80 1.70 -10.78
N LEU A 76 6.35 2.70 -10.01
CA LEU A 76 5.70 2.52 -8.70
C LEU A 76 4.43 1.66 -8.77
N SER A 77 3.72 1.71 -9.90
CA SER A 77 2.51 0.95 -10.18
C SER A 77 2.77 -0.51 -10.58
N GLN A 78 4.03 -0.94 -10.69
CA GLN A 78 4.38 -2.31 -11.04
C GLN A 78 3.76 -3.29 -10.06
N LYS A 79 2.91 -4.19 -10.56
CA LYS A 79 2.36 -5.30 -9.79
C LYS A 79 3.45 -6.33 -9.49
N LEU A 80 3.54 -6.75 -8.24
CA LEU A 80 4.51 -7.72 -7.76
C LEU A 80 3.97 -9.15 -7.92
N ARG A 81 4.90 -10.09 -8.02
CA ARG A 81 4.64 -11.53 -8.10
C ARG A 81 5.33 -12.24 -6.94
N SER A 82 4.79 -13.39 -6.54
CA SER A 82 5.44 -14.22 -5.53
C SER A 82 6.81 -14.66 -6.05
N GLY A 83 7.85 -14.52 -5.23
CA GLY A 83 9.24 -14.78 -5.61
C GLY A 83 10.06 -13.53 -5.92
N ASP A 84 9.43 -12.38 -6.17
CA ASP A 84 10.16 -11.16 -6.54
C ASP A 84 11.05 -10.65 -5.40
N GLN A 85 12.28 -10.28 -5.73
CA GLN A 85 13.14 -9.47 -4.87
C GLN A 85 12.92 -7.99 -5.21
N VAL A 86 12.51 -7.19 -4.22
CA VAL A 86 12.10 -5.81 -4.41
C VAL A 86 12.98 -4.87 -3.59
N GLU A 87 13.63 -3.92 -4.27
CA GLU A 87 14.40 -2.83 -3.68
C GLU A 87 13.63 -1.52 -3.89
N ILE A 88 13.37 -0.77 -2.81
CA ILE A 88 12.73 0.54 -2.91
C ILE A 88 13.79 1.64 -2.96
N LEU A 89 13.65 2.53 -3.93
CA LEU A 89 14.48 3.72 -4.08
C LEU A 89 13.76 4.90 -3.46
N THR A 90 14.43 5.65 -2.59
CA THR A 90 13.82 6.79 -1.87
C THR A 90 14.55 8.10 -2.15
N SER A 91 13.84 9.22 -2.13
CA SER A 91 14.41 10.57 -2.19
C SER A 91 13.75 11.51 -1.18
N GLN A 92 14.54 12.39 -0.55
CA GLN A 92 14.03 13.43 0.35
C GLN A 92 13.16 14.48 -0.36
N SER A 93 13.34 14.66 -1.67
CA SER A 93 12.50 15.54 -2.50
C SER A 93 11.15 14.93 -2.85
N GLN A 94 10.97 13.63 -2.61
CA GLN A 94 9.75 12.92 -2.97
C GLN A 94 8.74 12.96 -1.84
N TYR A 95 7.48 13.21 -2.19
CA TYR A 95 6.36 13.22 -1.25
C TYR A 95 5.14 12.59 -1.91
N PRO A 96 4.16 12.09 -1.11
CA PRO A 96 2.92 11.54 -1.65
C PRO A 96 2.22 12.52 -2.59
N GLN A 97 1.79 12.00 -3.74
CA GLN A 97 1.03 12.74 -4.76
C GLN A 97 -0.37 12.13 -4.91
N PRO A 98 -1.39 12.91 -5.31
CA PRO A 98 -2.75 12.39 -5.53
C PRO A 98 -2.80 11.20 -6.49
N GLU A 99 -1.96 11.22 -7.53
CA GLU A 99 -1.89 10.15 -8.53
C GLU A 99 -1.51 8.78 -7.94
N TRP A 100 -0.77 8.75 -6.82
CA TRP A 100 -0.37 7.51 -6.18
C TRP A 100 -1.55 6.68 -5.67
N LEU A 101 -2.71 7.31 -5.44
CA LEU A 101 -3.96 6.62 -5.10
C LEU A 101 -4.46 5.71 -6.23
N ASN A 102 -4.02 5.95 -7.47
CA ASN A 102 -4.33 5.09 -8.62
C ASN A 102 -3.38 3.87 -8.72
N TYR A 103 -2.27 3.87 -7.98
CA TYR A 103 -1.25 2.82 -8.03
C TYR A 103 -1.36 1.84 -6.87
N VAL A 104 -1.74 2.33 -5.69
CA VAL A 104 -1.86 1.49 -4.50
C VAL A 104 -3.14 0.70 -4.52
N THR A 105 -3.03 -0.55 -4.09
CA THR A 105 -4.17 -1.47 -3.99
C THR A 105 -4.49 -1.79 -2.53
N THR A 106 -3.53 -1.62 -1.62
CA THR A 106 -3.70 -1.95 -0.22
C THR A 106 -4.35 -0.81 0.57
N ALA A 107 -5.29 -1.15 1.45
CA ALA A 107 -5.94 -0.19 2.34
C ALA A 107 -4.93 0.58 3.21
N LYS A 108 -3.89 -0.12 3.71
CA LYS A 108 -2.82 0.51 4.50
C LYS A 108 -2.14 1.63 3.73
N ALA A 109 -1.69 1.37 2.50
CA ALA A 109 -1.00 2.37 1.70
C ALA A 109 -1.93 3.54 1.36
N ARG A 110 -3.17 3.23 0.93
CA ARG A 110 -4.20 4.24 0.62
C ARG A 110 -4.46 5.18 1.79
N THR A 111 -4.73 4.65 2.98
CA THR A 111 -4.99 5.47 4.18
C THR A 111 -3.80 6.35 4.55
N LYS A 112 -2.56 5.86 4.41
CA LYS A 112 -1.35 6.65 4.71
C LYS A 112 -1.16 7.78 3.71
N ILE A 113 -1.35 7.52 2.41
CA ILE A 113 -1.29 8.54 1.35
C ILE A 113 -2.35 9.61 1.57
N GLU A 114 -3.61 9.23 1.78
CA GLU A 114 -4.71 10.18 2.02
C GLU A 114 -4.42 11.08 3.23
N ALA A 115 -3.91 10.50 4.32
CA ALA A 115 -3.52 11.25 5.51
C ALA A 115 -2.37 12.23 5.24
N ALA A 116 -1.36 11.82 4.46
CA ALA A 116 -0.24 12.68 4.07
C ALA A 116 -0.70 13.84 3.17
N LEU A 117 -1.52 13.57 2.16
CA LEU A 117 -2.10 14.58 1.27
C LEU A 117 -2.95 15.59 2.05
N ARG A 118 -3.74 15.13 3.04
CA ARG A 118 -4.53 16.01 3.89
C ARG A 118 -3.65 16.91 4.77
N ARG A 119 -2.49 16.42 5.23
CA ARG A 119 -1.52 17.23 5.98
C ARG A 119 -0.84 18.27 5.11
N GLN A 120 -0.47 17.92 3.87
CA GLN A 120 0.11 18.87 2.92
C GLN A 120 -0.87 20.01 2.60
N ARG A 121 -2.14 19.69 2.33
CA ARG A 121 -3.19 20.70 2.08
C ARG A 121 -3.44 21.68 3.24
N ARG A 122 -3.13 21.28 4.48
CA ARG A 122 -3.28 22.15 5.66
C ARG A 122 -2.07 23.05 5.93
N ARG A 123 -0.95 22.80 5.25
CA ARG A 123 0.30 23.56 5.37
C ARG A 123 0.43 24.66 4.32
N ILE A 124 -0.45 24.63 3.32
CA ILE A 124 -0.67 25.67 2.32
C ILE A 124 -1.79 26.55 2.86
#